data_AF-A0A9P7Z039-F1
#
_entry.id   AF-A0A9P7Z039-F1
#
_cell.length_a   1.000
_cell.length_b   1.000
_cell.length_c   1.000
_cell.angle_alpha   90.00
_cell.angle_beta   90.00
_cell.angle_gamma   90.00
#
_symmetry.space_group_name_H-M   'P 1'
#
loop_
_entity.id
_entity.type
_entity.pdbx_description
1 polymer ?
#
loop_
_entity_poly.entity_id
_entity_poly.type
_entity_poly.pdbx_seq_one_letter_code
_entity_poly.pdbx_strand_id
1 'polypeptide(L)'
;MPDGNIVSDAYFIQAYFTLFDEVLFGGSLKSHTKVRHHHRDDDQLLRDITIKSVSCVDGNILSTIIVHRLSHGEIRMFSRYNRLLIYLSNLLHEMIRVFLKTFGCRHPRCLHEVDGMTNLGISEAWQHTAFVFESWVDRYLGLKLDLLRKWGWVVELRHSGLTAGELRTQAWKFGFDPIEIREKVRTFHHWSGMDGRSTKGFIEWAMEQAEKERLMRARAAPSQPQRAVTYAPERSTLPPPTDSSPRSRSRSAFQRFIRNTT
;
A
#
# COMPACT_ATOMS: atom_id res chain seq x y z
N MET A 1 -15.23 20.85 27.15
CA MET A 1 -15.53 21.25 25.75
C MET A 1 -16.14 20.05 25.08
N PRO A 2 -17.27 20.17 24.37
CA PRO A 2 -17.84 19.05 23.64
C PRO A 2 -16.81 18.60 22.60
N ASP A 3 -16.49 17.30 22.60
CA ASP A 3 -15.67 16.66 21.59
C ASP A 3 -16.34 16.89 20.24
N GLY A 4 -15.94 17.96 19.53
CA GLY A 4 -16.43 18.25 18.20
C GLY A 4 -16.29 16.98 17.38
N ASN A 5 -17.33 16.60 16.63
CA ASN A 5 -17.44 15.36 15.87
C ASN A 5 -16.18 15.05 15.03
N ILE A 6 -15.15 14.50 15.66
CA ILE A 6 -13.95 14.03 14.98
C ILE A 6 -14.36 12.72 14.34
N VAL A 7 -14.65 12.79 13.04
CA VAL A 7 -14.84 11.60 12.21
C VAL A 7 -13.65 10.67 12.47
N SER A 8 -13.96 9.48 12.98
CA SER A 8 -12.95 8.47 13.36
C SER A 8 -12.11 8.08 12.14
N ASP A 9 -10.82 7.84 12.35
CA ASP A 9 -9.92 7.32 11.31
C ASP A 9 -10.50 6.03 10.67
N ALA A 10 -11.27 5.25 11.44
CA ALA A 10 -11.97 4.07 10.96
C ALA A 10 -12.94 4.35 9.80
N TYR A 11 -13.65 5.48 9.85
CA TYR A 11 -14.57 5.88 8.78
C TYR A 11 -13.80 6.15 7.48
N PHE A 12 -12.68 6.88 7.58
CA PHE A 12 -11.85 7.17 6.41
C PHE A 12 -11.25 5.89 5.84
N ILE A 13 -10.73 4.99 6.68
CA ILE A 13 -10.15 3.72 6.24
C ILE A 13 -11.19 2.87 5.50
N GLN A 14 -12.42 2.79 6.00
CA GLN A 14 -13.49 2.06 5.32
C GLN A 14 -13.92 2.71 3.99
N ALA A 15 -13.95 4.04 3.94
CA ALA A 15 -14.24 4.78 2.71
C ALA A 15 -13.16 4.54 1.65
N TYR A 16 -11.88 4.65 2.04
CA TYR A 16 -10.74 4.39 1.15
C TYR A 16 -10.64 2.92 0.74
N PHE A 17 -11.00 1.96 1.59
CA PHE A 17 -11.11 0.56 1.18
C PHE A 17 -12.10 0.40 0.01
N THR A 18 -13.27 1.04 0.11
CA THR A 18 -14.28 0.98 -0.95
C THR A 18 -13.77 1.65 -2.23
N LEU A 19 -13.18 2.84 -2.10
CA LEU A 19 -12.61 3.58 -3.23
C LEU A 19 -11.50 2.78 -3.92
N PHE A 20 -10.54 2.25 -3.16
CA PHE A 20 -9.44 1.46 -3.71
C PHE A 20 -9.96 0.18 -4.36
N ASP A 21 -10.92 -0.52 -3.75
CA ASP A 21 -11.51 -1.72 -4.35
C ASP A 21 -12.15 -1.40 -5.70
N GLU A 22 -12.99 -0.36 -5.77
CA GLU A 22 -13.67 0.03 -7.00
C GLU A 22 -12.70 0.44 -8.11
N VAL A 23 -11.67 1.22 -7.78
CA VAL A 23 -10.80 1.84 -8.79
C VAL A 23 -9.59 1.00 -9.15
N LEU A 24 -8.95 0.35 -8.17
CA LEU A 24 -7.71 -0.40 -8.35
C LEU A 24 -7.95 -1.89 -8.53
N PHE A 25 -9.04 -2.43 -7.98
CA PHE A 25 -9.33 -3.86 -7.97
C PHE A 25 -10.65 -4.23 -8.67
N GLY A 26 -11.31 -3.26 -9.32
CA GLY A 26 -12.55 -3.47 -10.07
C GLY A 26 -13.76 -3.95 -9.25
N GLY A 27 -13.77 -3.69 -7.93
CA GLY A 27 -14.84 -4.13 -7.03
C GLY A 27 -14.76 -5.61 -6.64
N SER A 28 -13.60 -6.24 -6.83
CA SER A 28 -13.42 -7.69 -6.62
C SER A 28 -13.21 -8.07 -5.14
N LEU A 29 -12.73 -7.15 -4.30
CA LEU A 29 -12.36 -7.44 -2.92
C LEU A 29 -13.52 -7.31 -1.94
N LYS A 30 -14.43 -6.35 -2.09
CA LYS A 30 -15.48 -6.05 -1.08
C LYS A 30 -16.43 -7.22 -0.82
N SER A 31 -16.66 -8.10 -1.80
CA SER A 31 -17.46 -9.31 -1.62
C SER A 31 -16.73 -10.42 -0.85
N HIS A 32 -15.39 -10.39 -0.84
CA HIS A 32 -14.54 -11.43 -0.26
C HIS A 32 -13.76 -10.97 0.97
N THR A 33 -13.78 -9.67 1.28
CA THR A 33 -12.88 -9.06 2.26
C THR A 33 -13.64 -8.19 3.25
N LYS A 34 -13.42 -8.43 4.54
CA LYS A 34 -13.90 -7.57 5.62
C LYS A 34 -12.74 -6.76 6.20
N VAL A 35 -12.93 -5.46 6.33
CA VAL A 35 -11.99 -4.60 7.07
C VAL A 35 -12.49 -4.46 8.50
N ARG A 36 -11.62 -4.73 9.48
CA ARG A 36 -11.94 -4.58 10.90
C ARG A 36 -10.93 -3.66 11.58
N HIS A 37 -11.44 -2.75 12.39
CA HIS A 37 -10.63 -1.95 13.30
C HIS A 37 -10.48 -2.71 14.60
N HIS A 38 -9.25 -2.90 15.04
CA HIS A 38 -8.98 -3.53 16.32
C HIS A 38 -8.29 -2.53 17.24
N HIS A 39 -9.00 -2.20 18.33
CA HIS A 39 -8.39 -1.56 19.48
C HIS A 39 -7.58 -2.61 20.22
N ARG A 40 -6.31 -2.31 20.45
CA ARG A 40 -5.42 -3.15 21.22
C ARG A 40 -5.51 -2.69 22.66
N ASP A 41 -5.86 -3.59 23.57
CA ASP A 41 -5.95 -3.30 25.00
C ASP A 41 -4.59 -3.46 25.72
N ASP A 42 -3.53 -3.89 25.04
CA ASP A 42 -2.21 -4.16 25.64
C ASP A 42 -1.07 -3.29 25.07
N ASP A 43 -0.22 -2.81 25.98
CA ASP A 43 1.05 -2.04 25.84
C ASP A 43 2.14 -2.73 24.98
N GLN A 44 1.81 -3.77 24.23
CA GLN A 44 2.76 -4.41 23.33
C GLN A 44 3.02 -3.51 22.11
N LEU A 45 4.16 -2.82 22.14
CA LEU A 45 4.73 -2.03 21.05
C LEU A 45 4.43 -2.63 19.67
N LEU A 46 3.97 -1.74 18.76
CA LEU A 46 4.03 -1.88 17.31
C LEU A 46 3.87 -3.32 16.81
N ARG A 47 2.63 -3.81 16.73
CA ARG A 47 2.36 -4.94 15.82
C ARG A 47 1.61 -4.37 14.63
N ASP A 48 2.18 -4.65 13.48
CA ASP A 48 1.74 -4.27 12.13
C ASP A 48 0.22 -4.34 11.98
N ILE A 49 -0.31 -3.57 11.03
CA ILE A 49 -1.59 -3.91 10.40
C ILE A 49 -1.40 -5.30 9.81
N THR A 50 -2.06 -6.30 10.40
CA THR A 50 -1.83 -7.70 10.10
C THR A 50 -3.08 -8.24 9.41
N ILE A 51 -2.96 -8.83 8.22
CA ILE A 51 -3.98 -9.79 7.74
C ILE A 51 -3.99 -10.95 8.74
N LYS A 52 -5.04 -11.06 9.57
CA LYS A 52 -5.13 -12.17 10.52
C LYS A 52 -5.81 -13.42 9.95
N SER A 53 -6.45 -13.38 8.79
CA SER A 53 -6.83 -14.62 8.11
C SER A 53 -7.25 -14.39 6.66
N VAL A 54 -6.72 -15.23 5.78
CA VAL A 54 -7.44 -15.69 4.59
C VAL A 54 -7.93 -17.08 4.95
N SER A 55 -9.19 -17.19 5.34
CA SER A 55 -9.82 -18.48 5.60
C SER A 55 -10.65 -18.86 4.38
N CYS A 56 -10.36 -20.03 3.80
CA CYS A 56 -11.26 -20.66 2.85
C CYS A 56 -12.33 -21.40 3.65
N VAL A 57 -13.58 -20.95 3.55
CA VAL A 57 -14.74 -21.65 4.12
C VAL A 57 -15.58 -22.13 2.94
N ASP A 58 -15.71 -23.45 2.76
CA ASP A 58 -16.51 -24.07 1.70
C ASP A 58 -16.15 -23.61 0.27
N GLY A 59 -14.86 -23.42 0.00
CA GLY A 59 -14.37 -22.92 -1.30
C GLY A 59 -14.53 -21.42 -1.50
N ASN A 60 -15.25 -20.72 -0.61
CA ASN A 60 -15.30 -19.26 -0.58
C ASN A 60 -14.12 -18.70 0.21
N ILE A 61 -13.34 -17.86 -0.45
CA ILE A 61 -12.20 -17.18 0.17
C ILE A 61 -12.77 -15.97 0.92
N LEU A 62 -12.76 -16.05 2.25
CA LEU A 62 -13.09 -14.94 3.12
C LEU A 62 -11.81 -14.43 3.77
N SER A 63 -11.45 -13.21 3.41
CA SER A 63 -10.29 -12.51 3.91
C SER A 63 -10.71 -11.45 4.93
N THR A 64 -9.94 -11.30 6.01
CA THR A 64 -10.14 -10.19 6.95
C THR A 64 -8.85 -9.38 7.06
N ILE A 65 -8.94 -8.10 6.68
CA ILE A 65 -7.88 -7.12 6.90
C ILE A 65 -8.12 -6.48 8.27
N ILE A 66 -7.18 -6.64 9.19
CA ILE A 66 -7.27 -6.04 10.52
C ILE A 66 -6.35 -4.83 10.60
N VAL A 67 -6.96 -3.65 10.67
CA VAL A 67 -6.26 -2.39 10.86
C VAL A 67 -6.13 -2.13 12.36
N HIS A 68 -4.92 -2.32 12.86
CA HIS A 68 -4.55 -1.99 14.23
C HIS A 68 -4.41 -0.48 14.39
N ARG A 69 -4.96 0.06 15.46
CA ARG A 69 -4.76 1.46 15.83
C ARG A 69 -3.30 1.66 16.25
N LEU A 70 -2.69 2.75 15.80
CA LEU A 70 -1.39 3.23 16.30
C LEU A 70 -1.47 3.41 17.83
N SER A 71 -0.38 3.10 18.53
CA SER A 71 -0.27 3.31 19.98
C SER A 71 -0.39 4.80 20.34
N HIS A 72 -0.68 5.10 21.60
CA HIS A 72 -0.82 6.49 22.06
C HIS A 72 0.44 7.32 21.83
N GLY A 73 1.63 6.72 21.97
CA GLY A 73 2.90 7.37 21.67
C GLY A 73 3.02 7.77 20.21
N GLU A 74 2.72 6.84 19.30
CA GLU A 74 2.76 7.08 17.85
C GLU A 74 1.71 8.10 17.40
N ILE A 75 0.51 8.05 17.99
CA ILE A 75 -0.55 9.02 17.69
C ILE A 75 -0.08 10.45 17.97
N ARG A 76 0.70 10.64 19.04
CA ARG A 76 1.28 11.93 19.42
C ARG A 76 2.44 12.36 18.52
N MET A 77 3.21 11.40 18.01
CA MET A 77 4.36 11.69 17.14
C MET A 77 3.93 12.14 15.73
N PHE A 78 2.78 11.66 15.25
CA PHE A 78 2.34 11.90 13.88
C PHE A 78 1.18 12.89 13.81
N SER A 79 1.22 13.79 12.82
CA SER A 79 0.06 14.61 12.46
C SER A 79 -1.10 13.71 12.02
N ARG A 80 -2.36 14.20 12.13
CA ARG A 80 -3.54 13.44 11.70
C ARG A 80 -3.43 12.97 10.24
N TYR A 81 -2.92 13.84 9.36
CA TYR A 81 -2.68 13.51 7.97
C TYR A 81 -1.66 12.38 7.80
N ASN A 82 -0.53 12.45 8.51
CA ASN A 82 0.49 11.40 8.45
C ASN A 82 -0.01 10.06 8.97
N ARG A 83 -0.80 10.06 10.06
CA ARG A 83 -1.44 8.83 10.56
C ARG A 83 -2.38 8.23 9.53
N LEU A 84 -3.19 9.06 8.87
CA LEU A 84 -4.06 8.60 7.80
C LEU A 84 -3.25 7.98 6.66
N LEU A 85 -2.19 8.64 6.19
CA LEU A 85 -1.33 8.07 5.13
C LEU A 85 -0.73 6.72 5.54
N ILE A 86 -0.27 6.55 6.78
CA ILE A 86 0.22 5.26 7.29
C ILE A 86 -0.88 4.20 7.23
N TYR A 87 -2.09 4.54 7.70
CA TYR A 87 -3.23 3.61 7.63
C TYR A 87 -3.59 3.24 6.18
N LEU A 88 -3.57 4.21 5.26
CA LEU A 88 -3.90 3.99 3.85
C LEU A 88 -2.82 3.18 3.12
N SER A 89 -1.54 3.44 3.39
CA SER A 89 -0.42 2.64 2.90
C SER A 89 -0.58 1.18 3.31
N ASN A 90 -0.79 0.93 4.60
CA ASN A 90 -0.94 -0.42 5.11
C ASN A 90 -2.23 -1.10 4.62
N LEU A 91 -3.34 -0.35 4.52
CA LEU A 91 -4.57 -0.87 3.93
C LEU A 91 -4.33 -1.36 2.51
N LEU A 92 -3.72 -0.52 1.67
CA LEU A 92 -3.46 -0.85 0.27
C LEU A 92 -2.45 -2.00 0.13
N HIS A 93 -1.42 -2.05 0.98
CA HIS A 93 -0.48 -3.17 1.08
C HIS A 93 -1.22 -4.49 1.28
N GLU A 94 -2.10 -4.57 2.29
CA GLU A 94 -2.86 -5.78 2.59
C GLU A 94 -3.91 -6.09 1.51
N MET A 95 -4.52 -5.08 0.87
CA MET A 95 -5.44 -5.30 -0.25
C MET A 95 -4.76 -5.98 -1.44
N ILE A 96 -3.52 -5.59 -1.79
CA ILE A 96 -2.74 -6.25 -2.83
C ILE A 96 -2.48 -7.71 -2.45
N ARG A 97 -2.09 -7.98 -1.20
CA ARG A 97 -1.86 -9.35 -0.72
C ARG A 97 -3.12 -10.22 -0.82
N VAL A 98 -4.26 -9.69 -0.36
CA VAL A 98 -5.54 -10.39 -0.46
C VAL A 98 -5.91 -10.64 -1.92
N PHE A 99 -5.75 -9.63 -2.79
CA PHE A 99 -6.06 -9.76 -4.20
C PHE A 99 -5.22 -10.86 -4.87
N LEU A 100 -3.90 -10.83 -4.71
CA LEU A 100 -3.00 -11.82 -5.30
C LEU A 100 -3.27 -13.24 -4.75
N LYS A 101 -3.56 -13.38 -3.46
CA LYS A 101 -3.90 -14.69 -2.88
C LYS A 101 -5.26 -15.23 -3.35
N THR A 102 -6.21 -14.34 -3.60
CA THR A 102 -7.59 -14.70 -3.99
C THR A 102 -7.67 -14.99 -5.49
N PHE A 103 -7.09 -14.12 -6.31
CA PHE A 103 -7.25 -14.09 -7.77
C PHE A 103 -5.96 -14.35 -8.55
N GLY A 104 -4.81 -14.48 -7.88
CA GLY A 104 -3.55 -14.82 -8.53
C GLY A 104 -3.59 -16.21 -9.17
N CYS A 105 -2.74 -16.39 -10.18
CA CYS A 105 -2.61 -17.67 -10.87
C CYS A 105 -2.16 -18.77 -9.90
N ARG A 106 -2.95 -19.84 -9.78
CA ARG A 106 -2.69 -20.99 -8.89
C ARG A 106 -1.91 -22.11 -9.55
N HIS A 107 -1.57 -21.96 -10.84
CA HIS A 107 -0.77 -22.96 -11.52
C HIS A 107 0.60 -23.07 -10.84
N PRO A 108 1.18 -24.27 -10.64
CA PRO A 108 2.49 -24.44 -9.98
C PRO A 108 3.61 -23.56 -10.53
N ARG A 109 3.56 -23.25 -11.83
CA ARG A 109 4.52 -22.34 -12.48
C ARG A 109 4.36 -20.87 -12.06
N CYS A 110 3.14 -20.43 -11.72
CA CYS A 110 2.85 -19.07 -11.27
C CYS A 110 3.00 -18.90 -9.75
N LEU A 111 2.90 -19.99 -8.97
CA LEU A 111 2.87 -19.94 -7.50
C LEU A 111 4.11 -19.24 -6.94
N HIS A 112 5.29 -19.42 -7.56
CA HIS A 112 6.51 -18.70 -7.19
C HIS A 112 6.41 -17.17 -7.36
N GLU A 113 5.63 -16.70 -8.33
CA GLU A 113 5.43 -15.27 -8.59
C GLU A 113 4.36 -14.64 -7.69
N VAL A 114 3.45 -15.45 -7.14
CA VAL A 114 2.31 -14.98 -6.34
C VAL A 114 2.59 -15.05 -4.85
N ASP A 115 3.03 -16.21 -4.34
CA ASP A 115 3.31 -16.42 -2.92
C ASP A 115 4.69 -15.91 -2.50
N GLY A 116 5.54 -15.56 -3.48
CA GLY A 116 6.89 -15.06 -3.27
C GLY A 116 7.84 -16.14 -2.79
N MET A 117 9.12 -15.80 -2.64
CA MET A 117 10.13 -16.69 -2.06
C MET A 117 10.08 -16.70 -0.52
N THR A 118 9.32 -15.79 0.09
CA THR A 118 9.32 -15.59 1.55
C THR A 118 7.92 -15.63 2.14
N ASN A 119 7.81 -16.10 3.39
CA ASN A 119 6.57 -16.03 4.20
C ASN A 119 6.06 -14.58 4.43
N LEU A 120 6.76 -13.57 3.92
CA LEU A 120 6.39 -12.17 4.02
C LEU A 120 5.36 -11.77 2.97
N GLY A 121 5.19 -12.56 1.90
CA GLY A 121 4.18 -12.34 0.86
C GLY A 121 4.43 -11.09 0.01
N ILE A 122 5.70 -10.76 -0.25
CA ILE A 122 6.14 -9.57 -1.01
C ILE A 122 6.74 -10.02 -2.35
N SER A 123 5.98 -10.83 -3.09
CA SER A 123 6.40 -11.41 -4.36
C SER A 123 6.70 -10.39 -5.46
N GLU A 124 7.30 -10.83 -6.58
CA GLU A 124 7.50 -9.98 -7.77
C GLU A 124 6.17 -9.40 -8.27
N ALA A 125 5.09 -10.19 -8.29
CA ALA A 125 3.76 -9.72 -8.64
C ALA A 125 3.27 -8.64 -7.66
N TRP A 126 3.54 -8.80 -6.36
CA TRP A 126 3.22 -7.79 -5.35
C TRP A 126 4.01 -6.50 -5.58
N GLN A 127 5.32 -6.58 -5.84
CA GLN A 127 6.19 -5.42 -6.05
C GLN A 127 5.76 -4.58 -7.27
N HIS A 128 5.44 -5.24 -8.38
CA HIS A 128 4.93 -4.57 -9.59
C HIS A 128 3.57 -3.93 -9.34
N THR A 129 2.63 -4.65 -8.71
CA THR A 129 1.31 -4.13 -8.40
C THR A 129 1.40 -2.92 -7.48
N ALA A 130 2.21 -3.01 -6.43
CA ALA A 130 2.45 -1.93 -5.48
C ALA A 130 3.06 -0.69 -6.16
N PHE A 131 4.01 -0.85 -7.09
CA PHE A 131 4.59 0.27 -7.84
C PHE A 131 3.54 1.03 -8.66
N VAL A 132 2.70 0.28 -9.38
CA VAL A 132 1.62 0.84 -10.21
C VAL A 132 0.63 1.58 -9.32
N PHE A 133 0.25 1.01 -8.19
CA PHE A 133 -0.73 1.62 -7.28
C PHE A 133 -0.18 2.83 -6.53
N GLU A 134 1.08 2.82 -6.05
CA GLU A 134 1.73 4.02 -5.49
C GLU A 134 1.70 5.17 -6.49
N SER A 135 2.10 4.90 -7.74
CA SER A 135 2.15 5.89 -8.81
C SER A 135 0.75 6.43 -9.16
N TRP A 136 -0.25 5.55 -9.19
CA TRP A 136 -1.64 5.93 -9.48
C TRP A 136 -2.21 6.79 -8.35
N VAL A 137 -2.03 6.38 -7.09
CA VAL A 137 -2.58 7.07 -5.92
C VAL A 137 -1.94 8.45 -5.73
N ASP A 138 -0.63 8.59 -5.97
CA ASP A 138 0.03 9.90 -5.98
C ASP A 138 -0.53 10.80 -7.09
N ARG A 139 -0.61 10.27 -8.33
CA ARG A 139 -1.07 11.06 -9.48
C ARG A 139 -2.53 11.50 -9.39
N TYR A 140 -3.43 10.61 -9.00
CA TYR A 140 -4.88 10.83 -9.11
C TYR A 140 -5.53 11.26 -7.79
N LEU A 141 -4.96 10.90 -6.65
CA LEU A 141 -5.49 11.29 -5.33
C LEU A 141 -4.59 12.29 -4.60
N GLY A 142 -3.38 12.57 -5.11
CA GLY A 142 -2.41 13.43 -4.43
C GLY A 142 -1.90 12.83 -3.12
N LEU A 143 -2.01 11.50 -2.95
CA LEU A 143 -1.62 10.80 -1.74
C LEU A 143 -0.28 10.11 -1.96
N LYS A 144 0.74 10.57 -1.24
CA LYS A 144 2.08 9.98 -1.27
C LYS A 144 2.15 8.76 -0.36
N LEU A 145 1.52 7.67 -0.80
CA LEU A 145 1.58 6.39 -0.11
C LEU A 145 2.92 5.71 -0.40
N ASP A 146 3.57 5.25 0.66
CA ASP A 146 4.72 4.36 0.59
C ASP A 146 4.27 2.97 1.07
N LEU A 147 4.28 1.98 0.17
CA LEU A 147 3.92 0.59 0.49
C LEU A 147 5.11 -0.21 1.02
N LEU A 148 6.24 0.47 1.30
CA LEU A 148 7.49 -0.08 1.81
C LEU A 148 8.13 -1.10 0.86
N ARG A 149 7.88 -0.95 -0.45
CA ARG A 149 8.38 -1.85 -1.49
C ARG A 149 9.88 -2.11 -1.40
N LYS A 150 10.67 -1.04 -1.23
CA LYS A 150 12.14 -1.11 -1.12
C LYS A 150 12.58 -1.94 0.07
N TRP A 151 11.93 -1.76 1.22
CA TRP A 151 12.25 -2.52 2.43
C TRP A 151 11.80 -3.96 2.31
N GLY A 152 10.61 -4.21 1.78
CA GLY A 152 10.13 -5.56 1.48
C GLY A 152 11.12 -6.32 0.60
N TRP A 153 11.62 -5.67 -0.45
CA TRP A 153 12.64 -6.22 -1.33
C TRP A 153 13.94 -6.55 -0.60
N VAL A 154 14.47 -5.61 0.22
CA VAL A 154 15.68 -5.84 1.04
C VAL A 154 15.54 -7.07 1.94
N VAL A 155 14.35 -7.27 2.51
CA VAL A 155 14.10 -8.46 3.34
C VAL A 155 14.05 -9.72 2.48
N GLU A 156 13.39 -9.72 1.32
CA GLU A 156 13.36 -10.88 0.40
C GLU A 156 14.76 -11.29 -0.07
N LEU A 157 15.58 -10.30 -0.39
CA LEU A 157 16.96 -10.50 -0.82
C LEU A 157 17.81 -11.23 0.23
N ARG A 158 17.61 -10.93 1.51
CA ARG A 158 18.29 -11.62 2.61
C ARG A 158 17.91 -13.10 2.68
N HIS A 159 16.66 -13.44 2.40
CA HIS A 159 16.16 -14.80 2.49
C HIS A 159 16.45 -15.63 1.24
N SER A 160 16.59 -14.99 0.08
CA SER A 160 16.88 -15.67 -1.20
C SER A 160 18.35 -16.08 -1.35
N GLY A 161 19.27 -15.52 -0.56
CA GLY A 161 20.70 -15.84 -0.64
C GLY A 161 21.39 -15.32 -1.91
N LEU A 162 20.73 -14.40 -2.65
CA LEU A 162 21.26 -13.83 -3.89
C LEU A 162 22.52 -13.00 -3.64
N THR A 163 23.42 -13.03 -4.61
CA THR A 163 24.68 -12.26 -4.61
C THR A 163 24.45 -10.78 -4.91
N ALA A 164 25.45 -9.93 -4.59
CA ALA A 164 25.43 -8.49 -4.90
C ALA A 164 25.28 -8.16 -6.40
N GLY A 165 25.71 -9.06 -7.29
CA GLY A 165 25.53 -8.91 -8.74
C GLY A 165 24.08 -9.15 -9.17
N GLU A 166 23.48 -10.24 -8.69
CA GLU A 166 22.08 -10.60 -8.95
C GLU A 166 21.12 -9.56 -8.36
N LEU A 167 21.47 -9.03 -7.19
CA LEU A 167 20.82 -7.90 -6.53
C LEU A 167 20.66 -6.69 -7.45
N ARG A 168 21.74 -6.28 -8.11
CA ARG A 168 21.74 -5.12 -9.00
C ARG A 168 20.84 -5.35 -10.21
N THR A 169 20.91 -6.55 -10.82
CA THR A 169 20.10 -6.91 -11.98
C THR A 169 18.60 -6.94 -11.64
N GLN A 170 18.22 -7.43 -10.45
CA GLN A 170 16.82 -7.47 -10.05
C GLN A 170 16.29 -6.11 -9.57
N ALA A 171 17.10 -5.30 -8.87
CA ALA A 171 16.69 -3.96 -8.43
C ALA A 171 16.22 -3.08 -9.61
N TRP A 172 16.87 -3.20 -10.77
CA TRP A 172 16.50 -2.46 -11.98
C TRP A 172 15.11 -2.81 -12.49
N LYS A 173 14.68 -4.08 -12.36
CA LYS A 173 13.34 -4.52 -12.80
C LYS A 173 12.23 -3.77 -12.08
N PHE A 174 12.46 -3.40 -10.82
CA PHE A 174 11.50 -2.70 -9.98
C PHE A 174 11.68 -1.17 -9.94
N GLY A 175 12.57 -0.64 -10.80
CA GLY A 175 12.90 0.79 -10.85
C GLY A 175 13.61 1.30 -9.61
N PHE A 176 14.29 0.43 -8.86
CA PHE A 176 15.09 0.84 -7.71
C PHE A 176 16.51 1.21 -8.14
N ASP A 177 17.07 2.26 -7.54
CA ASP A 177 18.50 2.56 -7.66
C ASP A 177 19.31 1.47 -6.92
N PRO A 178 20.21 0.73 -7.60
CA PRO A 178 21.04 -0.27 -6.95
C PRO A 178 21.91 0.27 -5.81
N ILE A 179 22.33 1.54 -5.90
CA ILE A 179 23.14 2.16 -4.86
C ILE A 179 22.30 2.29 -3.59
N GLU A 180 21.09 2.82 -3.72
CA GLU A 180 20.13 2.93 -2.62
C GLU A 180 19.80 1.56 -2.02
N ILE A 181 19.52 0.54 -2.86
CA ILE A 181 19.24 -0.82 -2.38
C ILE A 181 20.45 -1.41 -1.65
N ARG A 182 21.66 -1.22 -2.18
CA ARG A 182 22.89 -1.69 -1.53
C ARG A 182 23.09 -1.05 -0.16
N GLU A 183 22.81 0.24 -0.03
CA GLU A 183 22.86 0.94 1.24
C GLU A 183 21.82 0.39 2.21
N LYS A 184 20.56 0.21 1.80
CA LYS A 184 19.53 -0.38 2.66
C LYS A 184 19.85 -1.82 3.08
N VAL A 185 20.42 -2.64 2.19
CA VAL A 185 20.92 -3.99 2.51
C VAL A 185 22.06 -3.93 3.53
N ARG A 186 23.02 -3.02 3.39
CA ARG A 186 24.08 -2.83 4.40
C ARG A 186 23.51 -2.43 5.75
N THR A 187 22.58 -1.47 5.77
CA THR A 187 21.97 -1.02 7.02
C THR A 187 21.17 -2.15 7.68
N PHE A 188 20.50 -2.99 6.88
CA PHE A 188 19.86 -4.19 7.39
C PHE A 188 20.85 -5.21 7.96
N HIS A 189 21.94 -5.50 7.26
CA HIS A 189 22.95 -6.44 7.76
C HIS A 189 23.54 -5.96 9.08
N HIS A 190 23.90 -4.67 9.15
CA HIS A 190 24.38 -4.05 10.38
C HIS A 190 23.36 -4.20 11.52
N TRP A 191 22.08 -3.93 11.25
CA TRP A 191 20.99 -4.11 12.21
C TRP A 191 20.84 -5.57 12.66
N SER A 192 20.93 -6.51 11.71
CA SER A 192 20.72 -7.94 11.95
C SER A 192 21.87 -8.65 12.67
N GLY A 193 23.06 -8.04 12.67
CA GLY A 193 24.22 -8.51 13.42
C GLY A 193 24.25 -8.03 14.88
N MET A 194 23.25 -7.26 15.31
CA MET A 194 23.08 -6.89 16.72
C MET A 194 22.24 -7.99 17.40
N ASP A 195 22.79 -8.63 18.43
CA ASP A 195 22.17 -9.78 19.11
C ASP A 195 20.72 -9.52 19.57
N GLY A 196 19.87 -10.53 19.43
CA GLY A 196 18.48 -10.54 19.93
C GLY A 196 17.43 -9.83 19.06
N ARG A 197 17.80 -9.40 17.86
CA ARG A 197 16.94 -8.60 16.98
C ARG A 197 16.17 -9.46 15.94
N SER A 198 14.84 -9.32 15.90
CA SER A 198 13.94 -10.11 15.03
C SER A 198 13.65 -9.44 13.67
N THR A 199 13.34 -10.17 12.60
CA THR A 199 12.90 -9.57 11.32
C THR A 199 11.78 -8.52 11.50
N LYS A 200 10.92 -8.70 12.49
CA LYS A 200 9.90 -7.75 12.92
C LYS A 200 10.48 -6.43 13.44
N GLY A 201 11.44 -6.48 14.37
CA GLY A 201 12.10 -5.27 14.87
C GLY A 201 12.83 -4.48 13.78
N PHE A 202 13.22 -5.15 12.69
CA PHE A 202 13.83 -4.47 11.55
C PHE A 202 12.81 -3.67 10.76
N ILE A 203 11.63 -4.26 10.48
CA ILE A 203 10.56 -3.56 9.77
C ILE A 203 10.15 -2.32 10.54
N GLU A 204 10.01 -2.42 11.86
CA GLU A 204 9.72 -1.29 12.75
C GLU A 204 10.79 -0.19 12.63
N TRP A 205 12.07 -0.56 12.73
CA TRP A 205 13.18 0.37 12.57
C TRP A 205 13.22 0.97 11.14
N ALA A 206 12.95 0.18 10.11
CA ALA A 206 12.94 0.59 8.71
C ALA A 206 11.82 1.59 8.41
N MET A 207 10.63 1.39 8.99
CA MET A 207 9.52 2.34 8.95
C MET A 207 9.89 3.64 9.66
N GLU A 208 10.54 3.55 10.84
CA GLU A 208 11.03 4.72 11.57
C GLU A 208 12.05 5.51 10.74
N GLN A 209 12.99 4.83 10.06
CA GLN A 209 13.95 5.47 9.17
C GLN A 209 13.28 6.09 7.94
N ALA A 210 12.35 5.39 7.30
CA ALA A 210 11.62 5.90 6.15
C ALA A 210 10.87 7.20 6.49
N GLU A 211 10.26 7.25 7.68
CA GLU A 211 9.59 8.47 8.15
C GLU A 211 10.58 9.58 8.50
N LYS A 212 11.72 9.26 9.13
CA LYS A 212 12.79 10.24 9.36
C LYS A 212 13.28 10.82 8.04
N GLU A 213 13.54 9.98 7.03
CA GLU A 213 13.91 10.42 5.69
C GLU A 213 12.83 11.33 5.08
N ARG A 214 11.55 10.95 5.21
CA ARG A 214 10.42 11.75 4.70
C ARG A 214 10.33 13.12 5.39
N LEU A 215 10.45 13.18 6.71
CA LEU A 215 10.46 14.41 7.48
C LEU A 215 11.67 15.30 7.15
N MET A 216 12.84 14.70 6.96
CA MET A 216 14.05 15.41 6.55
C MET A 216 13.89 15.99 5.14
N ARG A 217 13.33 15.24 4.19
CA ARG A 217 13.01 15.75 2.84
C ARG A 217 11.97 16.86 2.89
N ALA A 218 10.94 16.74 3.72
CA ALA A 218 9.94 17.79 3.88
C ALA A 218 10.53 19.10 4.45
N ARG A 219 11.53 19.00 5.32
CA ARG A 219 12.27 20.18 5.85
C ARG A 219 13.27 20.76 4.85
N ALA A 220 13.91 19.91 4.07
CA ALA A 220 14.92 20.31 3.07
C ALA A 220 14.30 20.83 1.77
N ALA A 221 13.03 20.49 1.49
CA ALA A 221 12.30 21.09 0.37
C ALA A 221 12.24 22.60 0.60
N PRO A 222 12.83 23.43 -0.28
CA PRO A 222 12.69 24.88 -0.16
C PRO A 222 11.19 25.16 -0.11
N SER A 223 10.78 26.01 0.85
CA SER A 223 9.40 26.49 0.93
C SER A 223 9.08 27.17 -0.39
N GLN A 224 8.60 26.38 -1.36
CA GLN A 224 8.12 26.94 -2.60
C GLN A 224 7.02 27.89 -2.15
N PRO A 225 7.11 29.19 -2.48
CA PRO A 225 6.01 30.09 -2.21
C PRO A 225 4.79 29.39 -2.79
N GLN A 226 3.81 29.08 -1.94
CA GLN A 226 2.56 28.52 -2.39
C GLN A 226 2.08 29.51 -3.44
N ARG A 227 2.28 29.18 -4.73
CA ARG A 227 1.65 29.93 -5.80
C ARG A 227 0.18 29.76 -5.46
N ALA A 228 -0.42 30.83 -4.97
CA ALA A 228 -1.85 30.87 -4.77
C ALA A 228 -2.41 30.37 -6.09
N VAL A 229 -3.02 29.19 -6.06
CA VAL A 229 -3.79 28.70 -7.20
C VAL A 229 -5.00 29.61 -7.20
N THR A 230 -4.84 30.80 -7.77
CA THR A 230 -5.97 31.60 -8.21
C THR A 230 -6.64 30.74 -9.26
N TYR A 231 -7.66 30.01 -8.83
CA TYR A 231 -8.71 29.54 -9.71
C TYR A 231 -9.31 30.78 -10.34
N ALA A 232 -8.72 31.23 -11.45
CA ALA A 232 -9.44 32.06 -12.38
C ALA A 232 -10.64 31.21 -12.81
N PRO A 233 -11.89 31.64 -12.56
CA PRO A 233 -13.03 30.93 -13.10
C PRO A 233 -12.88 31.00 -14.62
N GLU A 234 -12.50 29.89 -15.24
CA GLU A 234 -12.63 29.74 -16.68
C GLU A 234 -14.10 29.99 -17.00
N ARG A 235 -14.38 31.12 -17.66
CA ARG A 235 -15.67 31.36 -18.29
C ARG A 235 -15.86 30.28 -19.34
N SER A 236 -16.50 29.20 -18.92
CA SER A 236 -17.01 28.13 -19.75
C SER A 236 -18.03 28.72 -20.72
N THR A 237 -17.58 29.14 -21.91
CA THR A 237 -18.44 29.25 -23.09
C THR A 237 -18.67 27.84 -23.63
N LEU A 238 -19.39 27.02 -22.87
CA LEU A 238 -19.92 25.76 -23.39
C LEU A 238 -21.14 26.10 -24.26
N PRO A 239 -21.21 25.59 -25.50
CA PRO A 239 -22.43 25.69 -26.30
C PRO A 239 -23.57 24.96 -25.58
N PRO A 240 -24.83 25.40 -25.77
CA PRO A 240 -25.98 24.78 -25.14
C PRO A 240 -26.07 23.30 -25.52
N PRO A 241 -26.51 22.44 -24.60
CA PRO A 241 -26.60 21.00 -24.83
C PRO A 241 -27.62 20.72 -25.93
N THR A 242 -27.17 20.13 -27.04
CA THR A 242 -28.06 19.48 -27.98
C THR A 242 -28.58 18.20 -27.35
N ASP A 243 -29.89 18.18 -27.13
CA ASP A 243 -30.64 17.12 -26.50
C ASP A 243 -30.67 15.88 -27.40
N SER A 244 -29.77 14.93 -27.15
CA SER A 244 -29.89 13.57 -27.67
C SER A 244 -29.19 12.59 -26.74
N SER A 245 -29.88 12.19 -25.68
CA SER A 245 -29.58 10.95 -24.96
C SER A 245 -29.68 9.76 -25.92
N PRO A 246 -28.79 8.77 -25.76
CA PRO A 246 -29.30 7.50 -25.26
C PRO A 246 -28.59 7.06 -23.98
N ARG A 247 -29.43 6.61 -23.05
CA ARG A 247 -29.09 5.98 -21.77
C ARG A 247 -28.23 4.72 -21.96
N SER A 248 -27.46 4.45 -20.91
CA SER A 248 -26.90 3.15 -20.46
C SER A 248 -25.91 2.41 -21.38
N ARG A 249 -24.60 2.53 -21.09
CA ARG A 249 -23.61 1.50 -21.48
C ARG A 249 -22.28 1.51 -20.70
N SER A 250 -22.29 1.76 -19.38
CA SER A 250 -21.04 1.78 -18.58
C SER A 250 -20.69 0.45 -17.87
N ARG A 251 -21.27 -0.70 -18.27
CA ARG A 251 -20.86 -2.02 -17.74
C ARG A 251 -20.16 -2.93 -18.77
N SER A 252 -20.03 -2.50 -20.03
CA SER A 252 -19.56 -3.40 -21.11
C SER A 252 -18.06 -3.35 -21.45
N ALA A 253 -17.33 -2.33 -21.03
CA ALA A 253 -15.92 -2.18 -21.39
C ALA A 253 -15.03 -3.24 -20.69
N PHE A 254 -15.30 -3.53 -19.43
CA PHE A 254 -14.53 -4.53 -18.67
C PHE A 254 -14.85 -5.98 -19.09
N GLN A 255 -16.11 -6.29 -19.42
CA GLN A 255 -16.49 -7.61 -19.93
C GLN A 255 -15.97 -7.91 -21.35
N ARG A 256 -15.73 -6.88 -22.17
CA ARG A 256 -15.08 -7.06 -23.48
C ARG A 256 -13.58 -7.34 -23.39
N PHE A 257 -12.91 -6.84 -22.34
CA PHE A 257 -11.51 -7.14 -22.12
C PHE A 257 -11.30 -8.63 -21.77
N ILE A 258 -12.14 -9.20 -20.91
CA ILE A 258 -12.02 -10.61 -20.49
C ILE A 258 -12.32 -11.61 -21.63
N ARG A 259 -13.23 -11.29 -22.56
CA ARG A 259 -13.57 -12.20 -23.68
C ARG A 259 -12.53 -12.27 -24.80
N ASN A 260 -11.58 -11.34 -24.85
CA ASN A 260 -10.58 -11.30 -25.92
C ASN A 260 -9.21 -11.87 -25.49
N THR A 261 -9.10 -12.41 -24.27
CA THR A 261 -7.84 -12.93 -23.70
C THR A 261 -7.93 -14.37 -23.18
N THR A 262 -8.98 -15.09 -23.53
CA THR A 262 -9.11 -16.56 -23.36
C THR A 262 -9.39 -17.19 -24.70
#